data_AF-X1C892-F1
#
_entry.id   AF-X1C892-F1
#
_cell.length_a   1.000
_cell.length_b   1.000
_cell.length_c   1.000
_cell.angle_alpha   90.00
_cell.angle_beta   90.00
_cell.angle_gamma   90.00
#
_symmetry.space_group_name_H-M   'P 1'
#
loop_
_entity.id
_entity.type
_entity.pdbx_description
1 polymer ?
#
loop_
_entity_poly.entity_id
_entity_poly.type
_entity_poly.pdbx_seq_one_letter_code
_entity_poly.pdbx_strand_id
1 'polypeptide(L)'
;MKIENHYLSKNKYITKQEGSVKFLLHEGDNDTIPSKSMNVFYNKRMEINRDISILAIIAYNNLISQNSLVVIDSMAASGIGAIRLLKNSKNVEKIYLNDINPVAVELIKNNLELNKIEPKQAEVLNKDA
;
A
#
# COMPACT_ATOMS: atom_id res chain seq x y z
N MET A 1 -8.51 17.81 36.99
CA MET A 1 -7.30 18.52 36.50
C MET A 1 -6.13 17.59 36.76
N LYS A 2 -5.51 16.92 35.80
CA LYS A 2 -5.18 17.30 34.42
C LYS A 2 -5.73 16.27 33.41
N ILE A 3 -6.28 16.79 32.33
CA ILE A 3 -6.61 16.05 31.12
C ILE A 3 -5.27 15.87 30.40
N GLU A 4 -4.75 14.66 30.36
CA GLU A 4 -3.59 14.35 29.53
C GLU A 4 -4.03 14.31 28.07
N ASN A 5 -3.95 15.49 27.44
CA ASN A 5 -3.97 15.64 26.00
C ASN A 5 -2.82 14.80 25.42
N HIS A 6 -3.14 13.61 24.94
CA HIS A 6 -2.30 12.84 24.03
C HIS A 6 -2.16 13.64 22.72
N TYR A 7 -1.18 14.54 22.69
CA TYR A 7 -0.70 15.14 21.46
C TYR A 7 -0.09 14.02 20.61
N LEU A 8 -0.92 13.39 19.78
CA LEU A 8 -0.49 12.47 18.73
C LEU A 8 0.54 13.19 17.85
N SER A 9 1.72 12.58 17.76
CA SER A 9 2.93 13.09 17.13
C SER A 9 2.71 13.52 15.68
N LYS A 10 2.86 14.81 15.39
CA LYS A 10 2.91 15.35 14.02
C LYS A 10 4.11 14.86 13.18
N ASN A 11 4.99 14.01 13.73
CA ASN A 11 6.28 13.61 13.14
C ASN A 11 6.46 12.07 12.95
N LYS A 12 5.38 11.27 12.76
CA LYS A 12 5.54 9.81 12.56
C LYS A 12 5.76 9.41 11.09
N TYR A 13 5.12 10.14 10.17
CA TYR A 13 5.08 9.79 8.75
C TYR A 13 5.36 11.02 7.87
N ILE A 14 5.98 10.77 6.72
CA ILE A 14 6.09 11.71 5.62
C ILE A 14 5.21 11.23 4.44
N THR A 15 4.74 12.16 3.62
CA THR A 15 4.00 11.81 2.40
C THR A 15 4.95 11.78 1.20
N LYS A 16 4.99 10.65 0.49
CA LYS A 16 5.68 10.47 -0.79
C LYS A 16 4.64 10.26 -1.91
N GLN A 17 5.11 10.31 -3.15
CA GLN A 17 4.29 10.08 -4.33
C GLN A 17 4.97 9.08 -5.27
N GLU A 18 4.17 8.17 -5.82
CA GLU A 18 4.57 7.23 -6.87
C GLU A 18 3.47 7.13 -7.93
N GLY A 19 3.79 7.49 -9.17
CA GLY A 19 2.79 7.80 -10.19
C GLY A 19 1.74 8.81 -9.68
N SER A 20 0.47 8.46 -9.78
CA SER A 20 -0.66 9.27 -9.31
C SER A 20 -1.03 9.06 -7.83
N VAL A 21 -0.36 8.13 -7.13
CA VAL A 21 -0.71 7.74 -5.76
C VAL A 21 0.18 8.46 -4.76
N LYS A 22 -0.44 9.07 -3.75
CA LYS A 22 0.24 9.55 -2.54
C LYS A 22 0.19 8.48 -1.47
N PHE A 23 1.28 8.30 -0.73
CA PHE A 23 1.35 7.33 0.35
C PHE A 23 2.24 7.85 1.47
N LEU A 24 1.98 7.36 2.67
CA LEU A 24 2.75 7.59 3.87
C LEU A 24 3.93 6.63 3.93
N LEU A 25 5.07 7.16 4.32
CA LEU A 25 6.30 6.44 4.67
C LEU A 25 6.72 6.89 6.07
N HIS A 26 7.33 6.01 6.86
CA HIS A 26 7.91 6.43 8.14
C HIS A 26 9.01 7.48 7.90
N GLU A 27 9.01 8.55 8.71
CA GLU A 27 9.97 9.66 8.54
C GLU A 27 11.42 9.18 8.62
N GLY A 28 11.73 8.27 9.55
CA GLY A 28 13.07 7.69 9.71
C GLY A 28 13.55 6.82 8.53
N ASP A 29 12.63 6.41 7.65
CA ASP A 29 12.95 5.58 6.48
C ASP A 29 13.13 6.44 5.21
N ASN A 30 12.93 7.76 5.29
CA ASN A 30 12.99 8.66 4.14
C ASN A 30 14.39 8.72 3.51
N ASP A 31 14.47 8.45 2.21
CA ASP A 31 15.69 8.50 1.40
C ASP A 31 16.85 7.64 1.96
N THR A 32 16.52 6.68 2.82
CA THR A 32 17.47 5.68 3.34
C THR A 32 17.66 4.53 2.36
N ILE A 33 18.79 3.82 2.51
CA ILE A 33 19.03 2.60 1.73
C ILE A 33 18.06 1.53 2.22
N PRO A 34 17.23 0.93 1.32
CA PRO A 34 16.27 -0.09 1.71
C PRO A 34 16.96 -1.25 2.43
N SER A 35 16.47 -1.56 3.63
CA SER A 35 17.08 -2.58 4.49
C SER A 35 16.05 -3.21 5.42
N LYS A 36 16.42 -4.33 6.05
CA LYS A 36 15.56 -5.04 7.01
C LYS A 36 15.31 -4.27 8.31
N SER A 37 16.06 -3.20 8.58
CA SER A 37 15.88 -2.37 9.78
C SER A 37 14.85 -1.25 9.61
N MET A 38 14.30 -1.07 8.41
CA MET A 38 13.18 -0.15 8.18
C MET A 38 11.94 -0.58 8.96
N ASN A 39 11.13 0.39 9.40
CA ASN A 39 9.87 0.08 10.09
C ASN A 39 8.88 -0.60 9.16
N VAL A 40 8.79 -0.09 7.92
CA VAL A 40 8.05 -0.72 6.82
C VAL A 40 8.87 -0.55 5.56
N PHE A 41 9.08 -1.66 4.85
CA PHE A 41 9.97 -1.68 3.69
C PHE A 41 9.44 -0.81 2.55
N TYR A 42 10.28 0.08 2.01
CA TYR A 42 10.02 0.80 0.76
C TYR A 42 11.31 0.95 -0.05
N ASN A 43 11.21 0.71 -1.35
CA ASN A 43 12.31 0.93 -2.29
C ASN A 43 11.82 1.72 -3.51
N LYS A 44 12.32 2.95 -3.66
CA LYS A 44 12.01 3.82 -4.80
C LYS A 44 12.42 3.20 -6.14
N ARG A 45 13.51 2.43 -6.18
CA ARG A 45 13.97 1.74 -7.41
C ARG A 45 12.99 0.67 -7.92
N MET A 46 12.08 0.21 -7.07
CA MET A 46 11.06 -0.78 -7.43
C MET A 46 9.83 -0.17 -8.12
N GLU A 47 9.81 1.14 -8.39
CA GLU A 47 8.71 1.80 -9.11
C GLU A 47 8.47 1.17 -10.49
N ILE A 48 9.52 0.94 -11.27
CA ILE A 48 9.43 0.30 -12.59
C ILE A 48 8.91 -1.15 -12.48
N ASN A 49 9.33 -1.88 -11.45
CA ASN A 49 8.84 -3.25 -11.22
C ASN A 49 7.33 -3.26 -10.95
N ARG A 50 6.84 -2.29 -10.16
CA ARG A 50 5.41 -2.10 -9.90
C ARG A 50 4.65 -1.67 -11.15
N ASP A 51 5.23 -0.81 -11.99
CA ASP A 51 4.65 -0.41 -13.27
C ASP A 51 4.42 -1.61 -14.19
N ILE A 52 5.46 -2.44 -14.36
CA ILE A 52 5.39 -3.65 -15.20
C ILE A 52 4.35 -4.62 -14.65
N SER A 53 4.30 -4.81 -13.33
CA SER A 53 3.34 -5.71 -12.69
C SER A 53 1.90 -5.26 -12.91
N ILE A 54 1.62 -3.95 -12.75
CA ILE A 54 0.30 -3.37 -13.00
C ILE A 54 -0.10 -3.53 -14.47
N LEU A 55 0.82 -3.21 -15.40
CA LEU A 55 0.57 -3.37 -16.84
C LEU A 55 0.29 -4.82 -17.21
N ALA A 56 1.03 -5.78 -16.64
CA ALA A 56 0.81 -7.20 -16.89
C ALA A 56 -0.57 -7.66 -16.40
N ILE A 57 -1.00 -7.23 -15.22
CA ILE A 57 -2.33 -7.57 -14.67
C ILE A 57 -3.44 -6.97 -15.54
N ILE A 58 -3.32 -5.71 -15.97
CA ILE A 58 -4.30 -5.06 -16.84
C ILE A 58 -4.35 -5.76 -18.21
N ALA A 59 -3.19 -6.09 -18.79
CA ALA A 59 -3.12 -6.79 -20.07
C ALA A 59 -3.76 -8.18 -19.97
N TYR A 60 -3.44 -8.94 -18.91
CA TYR A 60 -4.05 -10.23 -18.64
C TYR A 60 -5.58 -10.13 -18.55
N ASN A 61 -6.09 -9.18 -17.77
CA ASN A 61 -7.52 -8.95 -17.63
C ASN A 61 -8.21 -8.70 -18.98
N ASN A 62 -7.59 -7.87 -19.83
CA ASN A 62 -8.11 -7.54 -21.15
C ASN A 62 -8.12 -8.76 -22.09
N LEU A 63 -7.13 -9.65 -21.98
CA LEU A 63 -7.04 -10.86 -22.80
C LEU A 63 -8.13 -11.88 -22.44
N ILE A 64 -8.38 -12.09 -21.15
CA ILE A 64 -9.35 -13.10 -20.70
C ILE A 64 -10.79 -12.58 -20.64
N SER A 65 -11.00 -11.27 -20.86
CA SER A 65 -12.31 -10.60 -20.80
C SER A 65 -13.08 -10.86 -19.49
N GLN A 66 -12.36 -10.99 -18.38
CA GLN A 66 -12.98 -11.22 -17.08
C GLN A 66 -13.59 -9.91 -16.57
N ASN A 67 -14.85 -9.99 -16.15
CA ASN A 67 -15.59 -8.80 -15.70
C ASN A 67 -15.07 -8.25 -14.37
N SER A 68 -14.42 -9.09 -13.54
CA SER A 68 -14.04 -8.74 -12.18
C SER A 68 -12.84 -9.58 -11.71
N LEU A 69 -11.74 -8.93 -11.35
CA LEU A 69 -10.56 -9.56 -10.78
C LEU A 69 -10.50 -9.37 -9.26
N VAL A 70 -10.13 -10.45 -8.57
CA VAL A 70 -9.74 -10.42 -7.17
C VAL A 70 -8.24 -10.69 -7.10
N VAL A 71 -7.50 -9.81 -6.43
CA VAL A 71 -6.03 -9.85 -6.37
C VAL A 71 -5.56 -9.98 -4.92
N ILE A 72 -4.42 -10.59 -4.70
CA ILE A 72 -3.77 -10.68 -3.39
C ILE A 72 -2.36 -10.07 -3.49
N ASP A 73 -2.04 -9.17 -2.58
CA ASP A 73 -0.69 -8.67 -2.30
C ASP A 73 -0.26 -9.25 -0.94
N SER A 74 0.44 -10.38 -0.96
CA SER A 74 0.71 -11.21 0.24
C SER A 74 1.78 -10.62 1.17
N MET A 75 2.60 -9.70 0.66
CA MET A 75 3.70 -9.02 1.37
C MET A 75 3.67 -7.53 1.04
N ALA A 76 2.56 -6.88 1.41
CA ALA A 76 2.17 -5.59 0.90
C ALA A 76 3.04 -4.42 1.40
N ALA A 77 3.75 -4.56 2.52
CA ALA A 77 4.54 -3.51 3.16
C ALA A 77 3.74 -2.20 3.32
N SER A 78 4.02 -1.15 2.54
CA SER A 78 3.25 0.10 2.57
C SER A 78 1.89 0.03 1.87
N GLY A 79 1.63 -1.04 1.12
CA GLY A 79 0.45 -1.21 0.27
C GLY A 79 0.52 -0.48 -1.08
N ILE A 80 1.66 0.16 -1.40
CA ILE A 80 1.77 1.03 -2.59
C ILE A 80 1.46 0.30 -3.90
N GLY A 81 1.87 -0.97 -4.05
CA GLY A 81 1.61 -1.76 -5.26
C GLY A 81 0.11 -1.97 -5.48
N ALA A 82 -0.57 -2.54 -4.49
CA ALA A 82 -2.01 -2.74 -4.49
C ALA A 82 -2.82 -1.45 -4.69
N ILE A 83 -2.45 -0.35 -4.01
CA ILE A 83 -3.14 0.93 -4.15
C ILE A 83 -2.98 1.48 -5.58
N ARG A 84 -1.77 1.41 -6.15
CA ARG A 84 -1.54 1.81 -7.54
C ARG A 84 -2.34 0.94 -8.51
N LEU A 85 -2.42 -0.37 -8.27
CA LEU A 85 -3.24 -1.25 -9.10
C LEU A 85 -4.73 -0.86 -9.06
N LEU A 86 -5.30 -0.67 -7.86
CA LEU A 86 -6.70 -0.21 -7.70
C LEU A 86 -6.97 1.15 -8.36
N LYS A 87 -5.99 2.07 -8.35
CA LYS A 87 -6.14 3.39 -8.96
C LYS A 87 -6.01 3.39 -10.48
N ASN A 88 -5.30 2.41 -11.05
CA ASN A 88 -5.04 2.34 -12.50
C ASN A 88 -5.88 1.27 -13.22
N SER A 89 -6.64 0.43 -12.51
CA SER A 89 -7.52 -0.59 -13.09
C SER A 89 -8.96 -0.45 -12.60
N LYS A 90 -9.91 -0.41 -13.54
CA LYS A 90 -11.36 -0.39 -13.24
C LYS A 90 -11.94 -1.79 -13.02
N ASN A 91 -11.19 -2.83 -13.35
CA ASN A 91 -11.65 -4.22 -13.38
C ASN A 91 -11.18 -5.01 -12.16
N VAL A 92 -10.47 -4.38 -11.22
CA VAL A 92 -10.12 -5.00 -9.94
C VAL A 92 -11.25 -4.71 -8.96
N GLU A 93 -11.98 -5.75 -8.59
CA GLU A 93 -13.10 -5.70 -7.66
C GLU A 93 -12.63 -5.46 -6.23
N LYS A 94 -11.64 -6.29 -5.84
CA LYS A 94 -11.16 -6.38 -4.48
C LYS A 94 -9.68 -6.79 -4.48
N ILE A 95 -8.90 -6.16 -3.60
CA ILE A 95 -7.56 -6.60 -3.26
C ILE A 95 -7.50 -7.03 -1.80
N TYR A 96 -6.88 -8.18 -1.53
CA TYR A 96 -6.44 -8.53 -0.18
C TYR A 96 -4.98 -8.12 -0.01
N LEU A 97 -4.70 -7.30 1.00
CA LEU A 97 -3.36 -6.86 1.34
C LEU A 97 -2.97 -7.56 2.64
N ASN A 98 -1.86 -8.29 2.63
CA ASN A 98 -1.35 -8.95 3.81
C ASN A 98 0.07 -8.47 4.11
N ASP A 99 0.38 -8.33 5.40
CA ASP A 99 1.76 -8.24 5.85
C ASP A 99 1.86 -8.87 7.25
N ILE A 100 2.96 -9.57 7.52
CA ILE A 100 3.22 -10.15 8.85
C ILE A 100 3.52 -9.07 9.88
N ASN A 101 4.09 -7.93 9.44
CA ASN A 101 4.45 -6.83 10.32
C ASN A 101 3.20 -6.01 10.69
N PRO A 102 2.79 -5.95 11.97
CA PRO A 102 1.61 -5.18 12.39
C PRO A 102 1.77 -3.67 12.13
N VAL A 103 3.00 -3.14 12.09
CA VAL A 103 3.27 -1.74 11.73
C VAL A 103 2.96 -1.48 10.26
N ALA A 104 3.28 -2.44 9.38
CA ALA A 104 2.89 -2.39 7.97
C ALA A 104 1.37 -2.43 7.80
N VAL A 105 0.67 -3.26 8.57
CA VAL A 105 -0.79 -3.34 8.57
C VAL A 105 -1.45 -2.01 8.97
N GLU A 106 -0.93 -1.32 10.00
CA GLU A 106 -1.39 0.04 10.36
C GLU A 106 -1.13 1.01 9.20
N LEU A 107 0.07 0.98 8.61
CA LEU A 107 0.45 1.88 7.53
C LEU A 107 -0.39 1.67 6.26
N ILE A 108 -0.69 0.41 5.91
CA ILE A 108 -1.56 0.06 4.79
C ILE A 108 -2.94 0.68 4.98
N LYS A 109 -3.55 0.54 6.17
CA LYS A 109 -4.87 1.12 6.47
C LYS A 109 -4.86 2.63 6.28
N ASN A 110 -3.85 3.32 6.82
CA ASN A 110 -3.72 4.77 6.66
C ASN A 110 -3.53 5.17 5.19
N ASN A 111 -2.80 4.37 4.39
CA ASN A 111 -2.59 4.61 2.97
C ASN A 111 -3.85 4.36 2.12
N LEU A 112 -4.66 3.37 2.48
CA LEU A 112 -5.97 3.13 1.86
C LEU A 112 -6.90 4.31 2.12
N GLU A 113 -6.97 4.79 3.37
CA GLU A 113 -7.78 5.96 3.76
C GLU A 113 -7.31 7.24 3.04
N LEU A 114 -5.99 7.50 3.00
CA LEU A 114 -5.39 8.63 2.28
C LEU A 114 -5.82 8.66 0.80
N ASN A 115 -5.99 7.49 0.19
CA ASN A 115 -6.40 7.34 -1.20
C ASN A 115 -7.92 7.15 -1.37
N LYS A 116 -8.72 7.29 -0.31
CA LYS A 116 -10.19 7.11 -0.33
C LYS A 116 -10.59 5.77 -0.95
N ILE A 117 -9.93 4.69 -0.54
CA ILE A 117 -10.26 3.32 -0.96
C ILE A 117 -11.23 2.74 0.05
N GLU A 118 -12.38 2.27 -0.44
CA GLU A 118 -13.45 1.74 0.40
C GLU A 118 -13.13 0.33 0.92
N PRO A 119 -13.61 -0.06 2.12
CA PRO A 119 -13.40 -1.40 2.67
C PRO A 119 -13.88 -2.56 1.77
N LYS A 120 -14.84 -2.30 0.88
CA LYS A 120 -15.30 -3.30 -0.10
C LYS A 120 -14.26 -3.59 -1.20
N GLN A 121 -13.37 -2.63 -1.48
CA GLN A 121 -12.35 -2.73 -2.53
C GLN A 121 -11.01 -3.26 -1.99
N ALA A 122 -10.77 -3.17 -0.68
CA ALA A 122 -9.52 -3.57 -0.07
C ALA A 122 -9.73 -4.13 1.34
N GLU A 123 -9.18 -5.32 1.60
CA GLU A 123 -9.18 -5.95 2.92
C GLU A 123 -7.74 -6.15 3.40
N VAL A 124 -7.43 -5.70 4.61
CA VAL A 124 -6.09 -5.78 5.19
C VAL A 124 -6.02 -6.92 6.20
N LEU A 125 -5.07 -7.83 6.01
CA LEU A 125 -4.83 -9.02 6.82
C LEU A 125 -3.47 -8.93 7.51
N ASN A 126 -3.33 -9.63 8.63
CA ASN A 126 -2.07 -9.82 9.35
C ASN A 126 -1.85 -11.31 9.56
N LYS A 127 -1.32 -11.98 8.54
CA LYS A 127 -1.07 -13.43 8.50
C LYS A 127 0.33 -13.70 7.97
N ASP A 128 0.85 -14.88 8.28
CA ASP A 128 1.99 -15.42 7.55
C ASP A 128 1.59 -15.71 6.09
N ALA A 129 2.50 -15.45 5.16
CA ALA A 129 2.22 -15.45 3.72
C ALA A 129 2.34 -16.83 3.08
#